data_AF-A0A2E1BIQ1-F1
#
_entry.id   AF-A0A2E1BIQ1-F1
#
_cell.length_a   1.000
_cell.length_b   1.000
_cell.length_c   1.000
_cell.angle_alpha   90.00
_cell.angle_beta   90.00
_cell.angle_gamma   90.00
#
_symmetry.space_group_name_H-M   'P 1'
#
loop_
_entity.id
_entity.type
_entity.pdbx_description
1 polymer ?
#
loop_
_entity_poly.entity_id
_entity_poly.type
_entity_poly.pdbx_seq_one_letter_code
_entity_poly.pdbx_strand_id
1 'polypeptide(L)'
;MSEEKKISIDIHGFRAVEARIAIEDHILECVNQNYSQVRIVHGHGAGILKRVTEEVLIDSGYIKDFYPDHTFGVTIGILDY
;
A
#
# COMPACT_ATOMS: atom_id res chain seq x y z
N MET A 1 21.08 1.66 3.78
CA MET A 1 19.73 2.05 3.32
C MET A 1 18.75 1.35 4.24
N SER A 2 17.90 2.10 4.95
CA SER A 2 16.92 1.56 5.91
C SER A 2 15.84 0.73 5.20
N GLU A 3 15.45 -0.40 5.78
CA GLU A 3 14.45 -1.34 5.22
C GLU A 3 13.07 -0.68 4.97
N GLU A 4 12.72 0.38 5.72
CA GLU A 4 11.46 1.11 5.54
C GLU A 4 11.25 1.67 4.13
N LYS A 5 12.32 2.10 3.44
CA LYS A 5 12.19 2.67 2.10
C LYS A 5 11.80 1.60 1.06
N LYS A 6 12.08 0.32 1.33
CA LYS A 6 11.85 -0.77 0.39
C LYS A 6 10.42 -1.27 0.40
N ILE A 7 9.76 -1.23 1.56
CA ILE A 7 8.36 -1.67 1.69
C ILE A 7 7.36 -0.53 1.45
N SER A 8 7.82 0.70 1.22
CA SER A 8 6.97 1.89 1.14
C SER A 8 6.87 2.45 -0.26
N ILE A 9 5.64 2.70 -0.72
CA ILE A 9 5.35 3.45 -1.95
C ILE A 9 4.60 4.75 -1.63
N ASP A 10 4.96 5.83 -2.30
CA ASP A 10 4.27 7.12 -2.23
C ASP A 10 3.45 7.34 -3.52
N ILE A 11 2.14 7.53 -3.36
CA ILE A 11 1.20 7.68 -4.46
C ILE A 11 0.55 9.08 -4.50
N HIS A 12 1.13 10.07 -3.82
CA HIS A 12 0.61 11.45 -3.89
C HIS A 12 0.60 11.96 -5.34
N GLY A 13 -0.54 12.55 -5.72
CA GLY A 13 -0.72 13.12 -7.06
C GLY A 13 -1.05 12.09 -8.15
N PHE A 14 -1.08 10.80 -7.83
CA PHE A 14 -1.51 9.77 -8.76
C PHE A 14 -3.00 9.90 -9.03
N ARG A 15 -3.42 9.55 -10.25
CA ARG A 15 -4.83 9.28 -10.53
C ARG A 15 -5.21 7.94 -9.91
N ALA A 16 -6.50 7.74 -9.63
CA ALA A 16 -7.00 6.51 -9.00
C ALA A 16 -6.56 5.23 -9.74
N VAL A 17 -6.61 5.24 -11.08
CA VAL A 17 -6.18 4.09 -11.90
C VAL A 17 -4.67 3.84 -11.81
N GLU A 18 -3.87 4.91 -11.84
CA GLU A 18 -2.40 4.81 -11.70
C GLU A 18 -2.01 4.30 -10.31
N ALA A 19 -2.70 4.78 -9.27
CA ALA A 19 -2.50 4.34 -7.89
C ALA A 19 -2.83 2.86 -7.72
N ARG A 20 -3.94 2.37 -8.29
CA ARG A 20 -4.29 0.93 -8.23
C ARG A 20 -3.15 0.07 -8.78
N ILE A 21 -2.69 0.37 -10.00
CA ILE A 21 -1.62 -0.39 -10.66
C ILE A 21 -0.34 -0.35 -9.83
N ALA A 22 0.05 0.84 -9.37
CA ALA A 22 1.26 1.01 -8.58
C ALA A 22 1.23 0.25 -7.24
N ILE A 23 0.06 0.17 -6.59
CA ILE A 23 -0.11 -0.60 -5.35
C ILE A 23 -0.01 -2.11 -5.62
N GLU A 24 -0.67 -2.59 -6.68
CA GLU A 24 -0.63 -4.01 -7.08
C GLU A 24 0.81 -4.46 -7.39
N ASP A 25 1.53 -3.68 -8.18
CA ASP A 25 2.94 -3.95 -8.51
C ASP A 25 3.82 -3.96 -7.25
N HIS A 26 3.62 -2.98 -6.37
CA HIS A 26 4.40 -2.87 -5.13
C HIS A 26 4.13 -4.01 -4.13
N ILE A 27 2.89 -4.50 -4.06
CA ILE A 27 2.56 -5.72 -3.28
C ILE A 27 3.36 -6.91 -3.81
N LEU A 28 3.37 -7.13 -5.13
CA LEU A 28 4.12 -8.23 -5.75
C LEU A 28 5.63 -8.09 -5.52
N GLU A 29 6.18 -6.88 -5.63
CA GLU A 29 7.58 -6.62 -5.31
C GLU A 29 7.91 -6.96 -3.86
N CYS A 30 7.01 -6.65 -2.91
CA CYS A 30 7.19 -6.97 -1.51
C CYS A 30 7.13 -8.48 -1.24
N VAL A 31 6.18 -9.18 -1.87
CA VAL A 31 6.06 -10.65 -1.83
C VAL A 31 7.34 -11.31 -2.36
N ASN A 32 7.79 -10.91 -3.55
CA ASN A 32 8.99 -11.47 -4.20
C ASN A 32 10.28 -11.26 -3.38
N GLN A 33 10.32 -10.19 -2.56
CA GLN A 33 11.44 -9.88 -1.69
C GLN A 33 11.33 -10.49 -0.28
N ASN A 34 10.31 -11.32 -0.03
CA ASN A 34 10.06 -11.95 1.26
C ASN A 34 9.78 -10.96 2.40
N TYR A 35 9.14 -9.81 2.10
CA TYR A 35 8.70 -8.87 3.13
C TYR A 35 7.41 -9.35 3.79
N SER A 36 7.26 -9.03 5.08
CA SER A 36 6.05 -9.35 5.86
C SER A 36 4.95 -8.29 5.75
N GLN A 37 5.28 -7.11 5.24
CA GLN A 37 4.38 -5.95 5.21
C GLN A 37 4.65 -5.07 4.00
N VAL A 38 3.63 -4.31 3.62
CA VAL A 38 3.67 -3.25 2.61
C VAL A 38 3.13 -1.95 3.20
N ARG A 39 3.70 -0.80 2.83
CA ARG A 39 3.27 0.53 3.26
C ARG A 39 2.88 1.38 2.06
N ILE A 40 1.67 1.94 2.09
CA ILE A 40 1.15 2.78 1.01
C ILE A 40 0.90 4.17 1.58
N VAL A 41 1.69 5.15 1.14
CA VAL A 41 1.58 6.56 1.52
C VAL A 41 0.65 7.24 0.53
N HIS A 42 -0.61 7.42 0.93
CA HIS A 42 -1.68 7.99 0.10
C HIS A 42 -2.05 9.43 0.49
N GLY A 43 -1.54 9.92 1.63
CA GLY A 43 -1.87 11.23 2.17
C GLY A 43 -3.30 11.33 2.70
N HIS A 44 -3.67 12.51 3.19
CA HIS A 44 -4.99 12.75 3.76
C HIS A 44 -6.01 13.10 2.67
N GLY A 45 -5.70 14.12 1.86
CA GLY A 45 -6.51 14.58 0.73
C GLY A 45 -8.03 14.56 0.98
N ALA A 46 -8.79 14.25 -0.07
CA ALA A 46 -10.22 13.96 0.03
C ALA A 46 -10.51 12.47 0.35
N GLY A 47 -9.48 11.68 0.70
CA GLY A 47 -9.60 10.25 0.95
C GLY A 47 -9.78 9.38 -0.30
N ILE A 48 -9.66 9.92 -1.52
CA ILE A 48 -9.79 9.14 -2.75
C ILE A 48 -8.72 8.06 -2.85
N LEU A 49 -7.44 8.42 -2.68
CA LEU A 49 -6.35 7.46 -2.75
C LEU A 49 -6.38 6.45 -1.60
N LYS A 50 -6.79 6.88 -0.41
CA LYS A 50 -7.08 5.97 0.72
C LYS A 50 -8.09 4.89 0.32
N ARG A 51 -9.23 5.28 -0.28
CA ARG A 51 -10.25 4.32 -0.71
C ARG A 51 -9.72 3.35 -1.76
N VAL A 52 -8.99 3.85 -2.75
CA VAL A 52 -8.33 3.00 -3.76
C VAL A 52 -7.35 2.02 -3.11
N THR A 53 -6.56 2.49 -2.14
CA THR A 53 -5.66 1.61 -1.37
C THR A 53 -6.42 0.53 -0.63
N GLU A 54 -7.47 0.89 0.11
CA GLU A 54 -8.28 -0.09 0.85
C GLU A 54 -8.94 -1.10 -0.10
N GLU A 55 -9.48 -0.67 -1.24
CA GLU A 55 -10.05 -1.55 -2.26
C GLU A 55 -9.02 -2.55 -2.81
N VAL A 56 -7.82 -2.09 -3.17
CA VAL A 56 -6.76 -2.97 -3.69
C VAL A 56 -6.28 -3.96 -2.62
N LEU A 57 -6.14 -3.52 -1.37
CA LEU A 57 -5.73 -4.40 -0.27
C LEU A 57 -6.80 -5.46 0.04
N ILE A 58 -8.09 -5.13 -0.07
CA ILE A 58 -9.20 -6.10 0.09
C ILE A 58 -9.23 -7.11 -1.06
N ASP A 59 -9.01 -6.65 -2.30
CA ASP A 59 -9.04 -7.50 -3.49
C ASP A 59 -7.79 -8.41 -3.62
N SER A 60 -6.71 -8.09 -2.91
CA SER A 60 -5.43 -8.79 -3.01
C SER A 60 -5.45 -10.13 -2.28
N GLY A 61 -5.14 -11.21 -3.01
CA GLY A 61 -4.95 -12.53 -2.43
C GLY A 61 -3.66 -12.70 -1.59
N TYR A 62 -2.80 -11.67 -1.54
CA TYR A 62 -1.56 -11.67 -0.75
C TYR A 62 -1.68 -10.91 0.57
N ILE A 63 -2.80 -10.23 0.82
CA ILE A 63 -3.01 -9.40 2.00
C ILE A 63 -3.96 -10.10 2.96
N LYS A 64 -3.52 -10.26 4.20
CA LYS A 64 -4.31 -10.87 5.27
C LYS A 64 -5.13 -9.85 6.05
N ASP A 65 -4.53 -8.70 6.33
CA ASP A 65 -5.10 -7.63 7.14
C ASP A 65 -4.42 -6.30 6.79
N PHE A 66 -5.04 -5.18 7.12
CA PHE A 66 -4.44 -3.86 6.96
C PHE A 66 -4.97 -2.86 7.99
N TYR A 67 -4.15 -1.87 8.32
CA TYR A 67 -4.52 -0.82 9.25
C TYR A 67 -3.88 0.52 8.89
N PRO A 68 -4.52 1.65 9.25
CA PRO A 68 -3.92 2.96 9.08
C PRO A 68 -2.77 3.16 10.07
N ASP A 69 -1.73 3.88 9.64
CA ASP A 69 -0.74 4.46 10.55
C ASP A 69 -1.38 5.52 11.47
N HIS A 70 -0.69 5.89 12.54
CA HIS A 70 -1.03 6.97 13.46
C HIS A 70 -1.33 8.31 12.78
N THR A 71 -0.71 8.58 11.64
CA THR A 71 -0.97 9.80 10.87
C THR A 71 -2.21 9.71 10.00
N PHE A 72 -2.79 8.53 9.77
CA PHE A 72 -3.89 8.28 8.80
C PHE A 72 -3.58 8.63 7.34
N GLY A 73 -2.36 9.06 7.02
CA GLY A 73 -1.89 9.29 5.64
C GLY A 73 -1.24 8.07 5.00
N VAL A 74 -1.13 6.97 5.76
CA VAL A 74 -0.50 5.72 5.33
C VAL A 74 -1.39 4.55 5.74
N THR A 75 -1.51 3.57 4.86
CA THR A 75 -2.11 2.27 5.18
C THR A 75 -1.02 1.20 5.09
N ILE A 76 -0.97 0.33 6.10
CA ILE A 76 -0.02 -0.76 6.22
C ILE A 76 -0.76 -2.07 5.97
N GLY A 77 -0.36 -2.82 4.96
CA GLY A 77 -0.88 -4.15 4.66
C GLY A 77 0.04 -5.24 5.23
N ILE A 78 -0.56 -6.27 5.83
CA ILE A 78 0.11 -7.49 6.31
C ILE A 78 0.06 -8.53 5.21
N LEU A 79 1.23 -9.00 4.77
CA LEU A 79 1.34 -9.98 3.70
C LEU A 79 1.24 -11.41 4.26
N ASP A 80 0.58 -12.29 3.52
CA ASP A 80 0.45 -13.73 3.81
C ASP A 80 0.44 -14.49 2.47
N TYR A 81 1.50 -15.26 2.21
CA TYR A 81 1.76 -15.92 0.93
C TYR A 81 2.59 -17.20 1.10
#